data_AF-A0A4R1NQ87-F1
#
_entry.id   AF-A0A4R1NQ87-F1
#
_cell.length_a   1.000
_cell.length_b   1.000
_cell.length_c   1.000
_cell.angle_alpha   90.00
_cell.angle_beta   90.00
_cell.angle_gamma   90.00
#
_symmetry.space_group_name_H-M   'P 1'
#
loop_
_entity.id
_entity.type
_entity.pdbx_description
1 polymer ?
#
loop_
_entity_poly.entity_id
_entity_poly.type
_entity_poly.pdbx_seq_one_letter_code
_entity_poly.pdbx_strand_id
1 'polypeptide(L)'
;MKPLGKAPEHLMKIRSMAKVAGADLQGAAEDGVLSQEDWARMVEKCRACDWDEGCARFLARGRLEGPVDIPEGCVNRDRLMELAATNGEEE
;
A
#
# COMPACT_ATOMS: atom_id res chain seq x y z
N MET A 1 23.98 -5.68 6.33
CA MET A 1 22.73 -4.91 6.22
C MET A 1 22.45 -4.67 4.75
N LYS A 2 21.26 -4.99 4.26
CA LYS A 2 20.84 -4.66 2.90
C LYS A 2 20.53 -3.16 2.83
N PRO A 3 20.91 -2.44 1.76
CA PRO A 3 20.53 -1.04 1.61
C PRO A 3 19.01 -0.92 1.47
N LEU A 4 18.42 0.10 2.10
CA LEU A 4 17.01 0.41 1.94
C LEU A 4 16.69 0.74 0.48
N GLY A 5 15.50 0.34 0.04
CA GLY A 5 14.96 0.76 -1.25
C GLY A 5 14.86 2.29 -1.35
N LYS A 6 14.89 2.82 -2.57
CA LYS A 6 14.81 4.27 -2.79
C LYS A 6 13.44 4.80 -2.41
N ALA A 7 13.41 5.85 -1.59
CA ALA A 7 12.16 6.39 -1.08
C ALA A 7 11.14 6.78 -2.17
N PRO A 8 11.52 7.46 -3.29
CA PRO A 8 10.56 7.81 -4.34
C PRO A 8 9.92 6.59 -5.01
N GLU A 9 10.72 5.55 -5.26
CA GLU A 9 10.25 4.31 -5.90
C GLU A 9 9.24 3.60 -4.99
N HIS A 10 9.54 3.48 -3.70
CA HIS A 10 8.64 2.82 -2.74
C HIS A 10 7.38 3.64 -2.45
N LEU A 11 7.48 4.96 -2.42
CA LEU A 11 6.33 5.85 -2.25
C LEU A 11 5.35 5.71 -3.42
N MET A 12 5.85 5.62 -4.66
CA MET A 12 4.99 5.36 -5.82
C MET A 12 4.43 3.94 -5.82
N LYS A 13 5.22 2.94 -5.42
CA LYS A 13 4.77 1.54 -5.30
C LYS A 13 3.62 1.40 -4.29
N ILE A 14 3.78 1.90 -3.07
CA ILE A 14 2.76 1.74 -2.03
C ILE A 14 1.45 2.49 -2.38
N ARG A 15 1.52 3.67 -3.01
CA ARG A 15 0.35 4.36 -3.56
C ARG A 15 -0.36 3.53 -4.62
N SER A 16 0.40 2.92 -5.52
CA SER A 16 -0.15 2.05 -6.56
C SER A 16 -0.80 0.80 -5.95
N MET A 17 -0.20 0.24 -4.90
CA MET A 17 -0.75 -0.92 -4.20
C MET A 17 -2.07 -0.60 -3.50
N ALA A 18 -2.14 0.53 -2.80
CA ALA A 18 -3.37 1.01 -2.17
C ALA A 18 -4.50 1.14 -3.20
N LYS A 19 -4.22 1.79 -4.33
CA LYS A 19 -5.19 1.92 -5.43
C LYS A 19 -5.67 0.57 -5.98
N VAL A 20 -4.76 -0.38 -6.20
CA VAL A 20 -5.12 -1.74 -6.68
C VAL A 20 -5.94 -2.49 -5.62
N ALA A 21 -5.70 -2.23 -4.34
CA ALA A 21 -6.46 -2.82 -3.24
C ALA A 21 -7.80 -2.13 -2.95
N GLY A 22 -8.14 -1.04 -3.65
CA GLY A 22 -9.35 -0.26 -3.37
C GLY A 22 -9.24 0.68 -2.16
N ALA A 23 -8.03 0.93 -1.65
CA ALA A 23 -7.81 1.91 -0.59
C ALA A 23 -7.67 3.33 -1.15
N ASP A 24 -8.56 4.24 -0.74
CA ASP A 24 -8.46 5.67 -0.93
C ASP A 24 -7.60 6.31 0.18
N LEU A 25 -6.33 6.49 -0.16
CA LEU A 25 -5.38 7.13 0.76
C LEU A 25 -5.70 8.62 0.98
N GLN A 26 -6.37 9.28 0.03
CA GLN A 26 -6.69 10.70 0.16
C GLN A 26 -7.87 10.88 1.11
N GLY A 27 -8.99 10.18 0.87
CA GLY A 27 -10.14 10.17 1.78
C GLY A 27 -9.73 9.80 3.20
N ALA A 28 -8.98 8.71 3.37
CA ALA A 28 -8.48 8.31 4.69
C ALA A 28 -7.60 9.38 5.37
N ALA A 29 -6.84 10.17 4.61
CA ALA A 29 -6.04 11.25 5.17
C ALA A 29 -6.90 12.47 5.57
N GLU A 30 -7.91 12.79 4.76
CA GLU A 30 -8.88 13.87 5.01
C GLU A 30 -9.75 13.56 6.24
N ASP A 31 -10.16 12.29 6.41
CA ASP A 31 -10.93 11.79 7.55
C ASP A 31 -10.08 11.59 8.82
N GLY A 32 -8.76 11.81 8.73
CA GLY A 32 -7.82 11.62 9.84
C GLY A 32 -7.55 10.17 10.20
N VAL A 33 -8.08 9.20 9.44
CA VAL A 33 -7.81 7.77 9.57
C VAL A 33 -6.34 7.47 9.24
N LEU A 34 -5.75 8.18 8.28
CA LEU A 34 -4.36 8.05 7.87
C LEU A 34 -3.58 9.35 8.17
N SER A 35 -2.79 9.33 9.24
CA SER A 35 -1.90 10.46 9.53
C SER A 35 -0.67 10.47 8.62
N GLN A 36 -0.06 11.66 8.46
CA GLN A 36 1.21 11.81 7.73
C GLN A 36 2.35 10.98 8.36
N GLU A 37 2.35 10.80 9.67
CA GLU A 37 3.31 9.93 10.37
C GLU A 37 3.08 8.46 10.06
N ASP A 38 1.83 8.01 10.06
CA ASP A 38 1.50 6.62 9.71
C ASP A 38 1.87 6.33 8.26
N TRP A 39 1.60 7.27 7.35
CA TRP A 39 2.03 7.17 5.97
C TRP A 39 3.56 7.04 5.84
N ALA A 40 4.31 7.89 6.54
CA ALA A 40 5.78 7.82 6.54
C ALA A 40 6.28 6.46 7.06
N ARG A 41 5.70 5.95 8.15
CA ARG A 41 6.03 4.62 8.71
C ARG A 41 5.71 3.49 7.73
N MET A 42 4.59 3.55 7.02
CA MET A 42 4.23 2.56 5.99
C MET A 42 5.27 2.52 4.86
N VAL A 43 5.70 3.70 4.39
CA VAL A 43 6.75 3.80 3.36
C VAL A 43 8.09 3.27 3.88
N GLU A 44 8.47 3.61 5.12
CA GLU A 44 9.71 3.12 5.73
C GLU A 44 9.74 1.59 5.86
N LYS A 45 8.66 0.98 6.37
CA LYS A 45 8.50 -0.49 6.42
C LYS A 45 8.61 -1.11 5.03
N CYS A 46 7.97 -0.50 4.03
CA CYS A 46 8.04 -0.99 2.65
C CYS A 46 9.46 -0.94 2.08
N ARG A 47 10.24 0.10 2.41
CA ARG A 47 11.64 0.23 1.95
C ARG A 47 12.59 -0.79 2.58
N ALA A 48 12.25 -1.31 3.74
CA ALA A 48 12.99 -2.34 4.45
C ALA A 48 12.56 -3.77 4.07
N CYS A 49 11.47 -3.93 3.30
CA CYS A 49 10.97 -5.26 2.96
C CYS A 49 11.85 -5.97 1.92
N ASP A 50 11.97 -7.29 2.06
CA ASP A 50 12.67 -8.13 1.10
C ASP A 50 11.78 -8.66 -0.03
N TRP A 51 10.50 -8.30 -0.01
CA TRP A 51 9.47 -8.85 -0.88
C TRP A 51 9.27 -8.06 -2.19
N ASP A 52 10.33 -7.47 -2.73
CA ASP A 52 10.24 -6.51 -3.84
C ASP A 52 9.71 -7.13 -5.15
N GLU A 53 10.13 -8.36 -5.46
CA GLU A 53 9.63 -9.10 -6.64
C GLU A 53 8.13 -9.43 -6.54
N GLY A 54 7.65 -9.69 -5.32
CA GLY A 54 6.24 -9.95 -5.05
C GLY A 54 5.37 -8.72 -5.29
N CYS A 55 5.87 -7.54 -4.89
CA CYS A 55 5.22 -6.26 -5.15
C CYS A 55 5.04 -6.00 -6.66
N ALA A 56 6.06 -6.25 -7.47
CA ALA A 56 5.99 -6.06 -8.92
C ALA A 56 4.94 -6.99 -9.57
N ARG A 57 4.90 -8.26 -9.15
CA ARG A 57 3.93 -9.25 -9.63
C ARG A 57 2.49 -8.86 -9.28
N PHE A 58 2.27 -8.43 -8.04
CA PHE A 58 0.96 -7.94 -7.59
C PHE A 58 0.48 -6.75 -8.42
N LEU A 59 1.33 -5.74 -8.62
CA LEU A 59 0.98 -4.57 -9.43
C LEU A 59 0.74 -4.92 -10.91
N ALA A 60 1.47 -5.90 -11.45
CA ALA A 60 1.22 -6.39 -12.80
C ALA A 60 -0.16 -7.08 -12.89
N ARG A 61 -0.50 -7.89 -11.88
CA ARG A 61 -1.80 -8.56 -11.79
C ARG A 61 -2.95 -7.58 -11.71
N GLY A 62 -2.85 -6.58 -10.83
CA GLY A 62 -3.91 -5.56 -10.68
C GLY A 62 -4.15 -4.71 -11.93
N ARG A 63 -3.13 -4.53 -12.79
CA ARG A 63 -3.30 -3.85 -14.09
C ARG A 63 -4.09 -4.69 -15.11
N LEU A 64 -4.06 -6.02 -15.00
CA LEU A 64 -4.69 -6.93 -15.95
C LEU A 64 -6.09 -7.35 -15.48
N GLU A 65 -6.25 -7.61 -14.19
CA GLU A 65 -7.44 -8.23 -13.61
C GLU A 65 -8.36 -7.23 -12.87
N GLY A 66 -7.88 -6.00 -12.61
CA GLY A 66 -8.59 -5.04 -11.77
C GLY A 66 -8.21 -5.18 -10.29
N PRO A 67 -9.10 -4.82 -9.34
CA PRO A 67 -8.81 -4.94 -7.93
C PRO A 67 -8.44 -6.38 -7.55
N VAL A 68 -7.34 -6.55 -6.82
CA VAL A 68 -6.84 -7.85 -6.38
C VAL A 68 -6.45 -7.80 -4.92
N ASP A 69 -6.64 -8.92 -4.23
CA ASP A 69 -6.35 -9.02 -2.80
C ASP A 69 -4.89 -8.77 -2.48
N ILE A 70 -4.65 -8.05 -1.38
CA ILE A 70 -3.31 -7.73 -0.95
C ILE A 70 -2.61 -9.03 -0.50
N PRO A 71 -1.45 -9.33 -1.09
CA PRO A 71 -0.73 -10.57 -0.83
C PRO A 71 -0.22 -10.65 0.61
N GLU A 72 -0.23 -11.86 1.16
CA GLU A 72 0.11 -12.12 2.57
C GLU A 72 1.54 -11.72 2.93
N GLY A 73 2.45 -11.72 1.95
CA GLY A 73 3.84 -11.31 2.13
C GLY A 73 4.06 -9.79 2.19
N CYS A 74 3.02 -8.97 1.97
CA CYS A 74 3.15 -7.51 2.07
C CYS A 74 3.18 -7.07 3.53
N VAL A 75 4.25 -6.39 3.94
CA VAL A 75 4.40 -5.85 5.31
C VAL A 75 3.37 -4.77 5.68
N ASN A 76 2.69 -4.20 4.68
CA ASN A 76 1.61 -3.21 4.86
C ASN A 76 0.22 -3.81 4.59
N ARG A 77 0.10 -5.14 4.45
CA ARG A 77 -1.16 -5.81 4.09
C ARG A 77 -2.30 -5.38 4.99
N ASP A 78 -2.15 -5.58 6.30
CA ASP A 78 -3.23 -5.32 7.26
C ASP A 78 -3.67 -3.86 7.25
N ARG A 79 -2.70 -2.94 7.21
CA ARG A 79 -3.00 -1.51 7.19
C ARG A 79 -3.68 -1.07 5.89
N LEU A 80 -3.26 -1.62 4.75
CA LEU A 80 -3.90 -1.33 3.47
C LEU A 80 -5.31 -1.95 3.38
N MET A 81 -5.54 -3.13 3.96
CA MET A 81 -6.87 -3.74 4.03
C MET A 81 -7.81 -2.93 4.93
N GLU A 82 -7.32 -2.46 6.08
CA GLU A 82 -8.07 -1.57 6.98
C GLU A 82 -8.48 -0.28 6.26
N LEU A 83 -7.53 0.37 5.56
CA LEU A 83 -7.80 1.56 4.76
C LEU A 83 -8.72 1.30 3.56
N ALA A 84 -8.75 0.08 3.03
CA ALA A 84 -9.68 -0.29 1.97
C ALA A 84 -11.11 -0.46 2.50
N ALA A 85 -11.25 -0.99 3.72
CA ALA A 85 -12.54 -1.20 4.36
C ALA A 85 -13.22 0.12 4.76
N THR A 86 -12.46 1.14 5.17
CA THR A 86 -13.02 2.45 5.56
C THR A 86 -13.68 3.20 4.41
N ASN A 87 -13.31 2.92 3.16
CA ASN A 87 -13.95 3.56 1.99
C ASN A 87 -15.25 2.85 1.56
N GLY A 88 -15.59 1.73 2.22
CA GLY A 88 -16.82 0.97 1.96
C GLY A 88 -18.01 1.40 2.81
N GLU A 89 -17.85 2.39 3.70
CA GLU A 89 -18.91 2.88 4.61
C GLU A 89 -19.68 4.11 4.07
N GLU A 90 -19.50 4.48 2.81
CA GLU A 90 -20.42 5.38 2.10
C GLU A 90 -21.48 4.56 1.33
N GLU A 91 -22.55 4.15 2.03
CA GLU A 91 -23.82 3.72 1.42
C GLU A 91 -25.00 4.54 1.97
#